data_AF-A0A380RX67-F1
#
_entry.id   AF-A0A380RX67-F1
#
_cell.length_a   1.000
_cell.length_b   1.000
_cell.length_c   1.000
_cell.angle_alpha   90.00
_cell.angle_beta   90.00
_cell.angle_gamma   90.00
#
_symmetry.space_group_name_H-M   'P 1'
#
loop_
_entity.id
_entity.type
_entity.pdbx_description
1 polymer ?
#
loop_
_entity_poly.entity_id
_entity_poly.type
_entity_poly.pdbx_seq_one_letter_code
_entity_poly.pdbx_strand_id
1 'polypeptide(L)'
;MANNEKNSTKNAQNAQGNQKKKNGKRNLVILILMFLLLICLFVVQCQLNKVKQQALEEQKLSELALRQQQILDSLRAEQAKADSLKALEEARIADSLRIADSIRTADSLANLPKVPAVNKDSIRAYRKFRRDSLARVNDSLARIERDRQDSLNKARFADSLRNSDKVPPTAEITPPAGRYYDPIKLKVKCDEIKCKTFVSIGDTLNPQDASKGIEYNKTGSVFFYATDSVGNRSAWEEAKYDMASDNICGKNAYPVPVGGKTVCVDAYEYPNQPDATPKDMVSQEEAARICKNEGKHLCTIEEWQAACRGKDGFKFSYGNGYKQSKCNTNTKAAKRSGRKAQCRSWYGMYDMNGNLWEWTASTSKQHPDKFLVAGGAWNTNNESSCSVSKFSFYPQNQYPSVGFRCCK
;
A
#
# COMPACT_ATOMS: atom_id res chain seq x y z
N MET A 1 -18.71 -91.98 27.91
CA MET A 1 -17.94 -90.84 27.36
C MET A 1 -18.81 -89.58 27.17
N ALA A 2 -19.57 -89.12 28.18
CA ALA A 2 -20.49 -87.97 27.99
C ALA A 2 -20.53 -86.90 29.10
N ASN A 3 -19.81 -87.10 30.23
CA ASN A 3 -19.87 -86.18 31.38
C ASN A 3 -18.64 -85.27 31.57
N ASN A 4 -17.52 -85.50 30.86
CA ASN A 4 -16.34 -84.63 30.95
C ASN A 4 -16.29 -83.51 29.90
N GLU A 5 -17.06 -83.59 28.80
CA GLU A 5 -17.12 -82.53 27.78
C GLU A 5 -18.07 -81.37 28.15
N LYS A 6 -19.08 -81.61 29.00
CA LYS A 6 -20.07 -80.57 29.40
C LYS A 6 -19.56 -79.59 30.46
N ASN A 7 -18.56 -79.97 31.27
CA ASN A 7 -18.00 -79.08 32.31
C ASN A 7 -16.86 -78.18 31.79
N SER A 8 -16.10 -78.62 30.78
CA SER A 8 -15.06 -77.80 30.15
C SER A 8 -15.65 -76.66 29.31
N THR A 9 -16.77 -76.91 28.62
CA THR A 9 -17.47 -75.92 27.79
C THR A 9 -18.18 -74.84 28.60
N LYS A 10 -18.74 -75.15 29.79
CA LYS A 10 -19.36 -74.14 30.68
C LYS A 10 -18.34 -73.19 31.32
N ASN A 11 -17.15 -73.67 31.70
CA ASN A 11 -16.11 -72.84 32.30
C ASN A 11 -15.43 -71.91 31.27
N ALA A 12 -15.25 -72.37 30.03
CA ALA A 12 -14.74 -71.53 28.93
C ALA A 12 -15.73 -70.41 28.54
N GLN A 13 -17.04 -70.68 28.52
CA GLN A 13 -18.07 -69.68 28.24
C GLN A 13 -18.21 -68.62 29.35
N ASN A 14 -18.07 -69.01 30.61
CA ASN A 14 -18.09 -68.07 31.75
C ASN A 14 -16.82 -67.18 31.81
N ALA A 15 -15.65 -67.72 31.46
CA ALA A 15 -14.40 -66.93 31.38
C ALA A 15 -14.46 -65.91 30.22
N GLN A 16 -14.94 -66.31 29.05
CA GLN A 16 -15.12 -65.42 27.89
C GLN A 16 -16.19 -64.33 28.16
N GLY A 17 -17.27 -64.65 28.87
CA GLY A 17 -18.30 -63.67 29.28
C GLY A 17 -17.79 -62.60 30.25
N ASN A 18 -16.94 -62.98 31.22
CA ASN A 18 -16.35 -62.04 32.16
C ASN A 18 -15.27 -61.15 31.52
N GLN A 19 -14.50 -61.66 30.56
CA GLN A 19 -13.51 -60.89 29.82
C GLN A 19 -14.17 -59.87 28.85
N LYS A 20 -15.27 -60.25 28.19
CA LYS A 20 -16.11 -59.33 27.39
C LYS A 20 -16.74 -58.22 28.25
N LYS A 21 -17.27 -58.55 29.44
CA LYS A 21 -17.80 -57.56 30.39
C LYS A 21 -16.73 -56.59 30.90
N LYS A 22 -15.51 -57.06 31.16
CA LYS A 22 -14.38 -56.22 31.63
C LYS A 22 -13.88 -55.27 30.52
N ASN A 23 -13.84 -55.74 29.27
CA ASN A 23 -13.50 -54.91 28.11
C ASN A 23 -14.60 -53.88 27.77
N GLY A 24 -15.88 -54.26 27.90
CA GLY A 24 -17.00 -53.32 27.74
C GLY A 24 -16.96 -52.19 28.77
N LYS A 25 -16.66 -52.48 30.03
CA LYS A 25 -16.47 -51.46 31.08
C LYS A 25 -15.27 -50.55 30.80
N ARG A 26 -14.15 -51.08 30.31
CA ARG A 26 -12.97 -50.27 29.92
C ARG A 26 -13.27 -49.35 28.75
N ASN A 27 -13.95 -49.83 27.71
CA ASN A 27 -14.34 -49.01 26.56
C ASN A 27 -15.34 -47.93 26.95
N LEU A 28 -16.27 -48.22 27.86
CA LEU A 28 -17.19 -47.22 28.41
C LEU A 28 -16.45 -46.13 29.19
N VAL A 29 -15.46 -46.50 30.02
CA VAL A 29 -14.63 -45.54 30.75
C VAL A 29 -13.81 -44.66 29.80
N ILE A 30 -13.24 -45.24 28.74
CA ILE A 30 -12.50 -44.47 27.71
C ILE A 30 -13.44 -43.49 27.00
N LEU A 31 -14.65 -43.92 26.61
CA LEU A 31 -15.63 -43.03 25.98
C LEU A 31 -16.06 -41.88 26.90
N ILE A 32 -16.28 -42.16 28.19
CA ILE A 32 -16.60 -41.13 29.19
C ILE A 32 -15.43 -40.15 29.35
N LEU A 33 -14.18 -40.63 29.41
CA LEU A 33 -13.00 -39.76 29.49
C LEU A 33 -12.81 -38.91 28.23
N MET A 34 -13.01 -39.48 27.04
CA MET A 34 -12.97 -38.72 25.78
C MET A 34 -14.06 -37.66 25.72
N PHE A 35 -15.27 -37.99 26.17
CA PHE A 35 -16.38 -37.04 26.21
C PHE A 35 -16.14 -35.90 27.21
N LEU A 36 -15.60 -36.20 28.40
CA LEU A 36 -15.20 -35.19 29.38
C LEU A 36 -14.08 -34.29 28.84
N LEU A 37 -13.12 -34.84 28.11
CA LEU A 37 -12.03 -34.08 27.49
C LEU A 37 -12.55 -33.14 26.40
N LEU A 38 -13.51 -33.60 25.58
CA LEU A 38 -14.19 -32.76 24.58
C LEU A 38 -14.99 -31.62 25.23
N ILE A 39 -15.70 -31.89 26.34
CA ILE A 39 -16.39 -30.86 27.11
C ILE A 39 -15.40 -29.84 27.65
N CYS A 40 -14.28 -30.27 28.24
CA CYS A 40 -13.24 -29.37 28.73
C CYS A 40 -12.66 -28.50 27.60
N LEU A 41 -12.35 -29.08 26.44
CA LEU A 41 -11.87 -28.32 25.28
C LEU A 41 -12.92 -27.31 24.78
N PHE A 42 -14.19 -27.69 24.75
CA PHE A 42 -15.28 -26.80 24.36
C PHE A 42 -15.44 -25.62 25.33
N VAL A 43 -15.34 -25.87 26.64
CA VAL A 43 -15.36 -24.81 27.67
C VAL A 43 -14.18 -23.87 27.49
N VAL A 44 -12.96 -24.39 27.29
CA VAL A 44 -11.77 -23.57 27.04
C VAL A 44 -11.95 -22.73 25.76
N GLN A 45 -12.46 -23.31 24.68
CA GLN A 45 -12.71 -22.59 23.42
C GLN A 45 -13.74 -21.48 23.58
N CYS A 46 -14.80 -21.71 24.36
CA CYS A 46 -15.78 -20.68 24.70
C CYS A 46 -15.17 -19.53 25.49
N GLN A 47 -14.30 -19.82 26.48
CA GLN A 47 -13.63 -18.79 27.25
C GLN A 47 -12.64 -17.99 26.40
N LEU A 48 -11.89 -18.67 25.52
CA LEU A 48 -10.96 -18.00 24.61
C LEU A 48 -11.68 -17.06 23.63
N ASN A 49 -12.85 -17.47 23.13
CA ASN A 49 -13.68 -16.62 22.27
C ASN A 49 -14.18 -15.37 23.00
N LYS A 50 -14.59 -15.49 24.27
CA LYS A 50 -14.99 -14.34 25.10
C LYS A 50 -13.84 -13.35 25.30
N VAL A 51 -12.66 -13.85 25.67
CA VAL A 51 -11.45 -13.00 25.83
C VAL A 51 -11.07 -12.31 24.51
N LYS A 52 -11.15 -13.03 23.39
CA LYS A 52 -10.87 -12.47 22.06
C LYS A 52 -11.86 -11.38 21.66
N GLN A 53 -13.15 -11.56 21.98
CA GLN A 53 -14.18 -10.55 21.73
C GLN A 53 -13.95 -9.30 22.59
N GLN A 54 -13.64 -9.46 23.88
CA GLN A 54 -13.30 -8.34 24.76
C GLN A 54 -12.07 -7.56 24.29
N ALA A 55 -10.99 -8.25 23.91
CA ALA A 55 -9.79 -7.61 23.38
C ALA A 55 -10.07 -6.84 22.06
N LEU A 56 -10.94 -7.37 21.20
CA LEU A 56 -11.34 -6.68 19.97
C LEU A 56 -12.18 -5.44 20.25
N GLU A 57 -13.06 -5.48 21.25
CA GLU A 57 -13.86 -4.32 21.66
C GLU A 57 -12.98 -3.22 22.28
N GLU A 58 -12.04 -3.57 23.16
CA GLU A 58 -11.07 -2.62 23.72
C GLU A 58 -10.22 -1.96 22.62
N GLN A 59 -9.78 -2.74 21.62
CA GLN A 59 -9.03 -2.21 20.50
C GLN A 59 -9.85 -1.23 19.65
N LYS A 60 -11.13 -1.54 19.39
CA LYS A 60 -12.05 -0.63 18.70
C LYS A 60 -12.30 0.65 19.51
N LEU A 61 -12.45 0.54 20.82
CA LEU A 61 -12.67 1.68 21.70
C LEU A 61 -11.44 2.61 21.72
N SER A 62 -10.24 2.02 21.76
CA SER A 62 -8.97 2.75 21.68
C SER A 62 -8.79 3.45 20.34
N GLU A 63 -9.10 2.78 19.22
CA GLU A 63 -9.05 3.38 17.88
C GLU A 63 -10.07 4.53 17.72
N LEU A 64 -11.28 4.37 18.27
CA LEU A 64 -12.28 5.43 18.30
C LEU A 64 -11.81 6.62 19.14
N ALA A 65 -11.23 6.38 20.31
CA ALA A 65 -10.72 7.44 21.19
C ALA A 65 -9.58 8.22 20.52
N LEU A 66 -8.64 7.54 19.86
CA LEU A 66 -7.57 8.17 19.10
C LEU A 66 -8.14 9.04 17.96
N ARG A 67 -9.16 8.55 17.26
CA ARG A 67 -9.80 9.30 16.18
C ARG A 67 -10.53 10.54 16.68
N GLN A 68 -11.21 10.45 17.82
CA GLN A 68 -11.82 11.62 18.46
C GLN A 68 -10.77 12.66 18.88
N GLN A 69 -9.63 12.21 19.41
CA GLN A 69 -8.54 13.09 19.79
C GLN A 69 -7.96 13.82 18.56
N GLN A 70 -7.72 13.10 17.46
CA GLN A 70 -7.25 13.70 16.20
C GLN A 70 -8.23 14.75 15.66
N ILE A 71 -9.54 14.48 15.73
CA ILE A 71 -10.58 15.45 15.33
C ILE A 71 -10.53 16.68 16.23
N LEU A 72 -10.43 16.50 17.55
CA LEU A 72 -10.33 17.61 18.50
C LEU A 72 -9.08 18.46 18.28
N ASP A 73 -7.93 17.84 18.00
CA ASP A 73 -6.68 18.56 17.74
C ASP A 73 -6.74 19.31 16.40
N SER A 74 -7.38 18.74 15.38
CA SER A 74 -7.66 19.44 14.12
C SER A 74 -8.56 20.66 14.34
N LEU A 75 -9.63 20.51 15.14
CA LEU A 75 -10.53 21.61 15.47
C LEU A 75 -9.82 22.70 16.30
N ARG A 76 -8.96 22.33 17.25
CA ARG A 76 -8.13 23.29 18.00
C ARG A 76 -7.17 24.05 17.07
N ALA A 77 -6.57 23.36 16.11
CA ALA A 77 -5.69 24.00 15.13
C ALA A 77 -6.44 24.98 14.23
N GLU A 78 -7.67 24.65 13.81
CA GLU A 78 -8.53 25.59 13.08
C GLU A 78 -8.97 26.77 13.95
N GLN A 79 -9.33 26.53 15.21
CA GLN A 79 -9.69 27.60 16.15
C GLN A 79 -8.51 28.56 16.36
N ALA A 80 -7.29 28.05 16.55
CA ALA A 80 -6.09 28.87 16.70
C ALA A 80 -5.80 29.72 15.45
N LYS A 81 -6.10 29.19 14.25
CA LYS A 81 -6.02 29.97 13.00
C LYS A 81 -7.07 31.08 12.97
N ALA A 82 -8.32 30.76 13.34
CA ALA A 82 -9.40 31.75 13.43
C ALA A 82 -9.10 32.86 14.44
N ASP A 83 -8.59 32.52 15.63
CA ASP A 83 -8.21 33.48 16.66
C ASP A 83 -7.05 34.37 16.19
N SER A 84 -6.07 33.79 15.49
CA SER A 84 -4.96 34.56 14.87
C SER A 84 -5.47 35.53 13.81
N LEU A 85 -6.44 35.11 12.99
CA LEU A 85 -7.06 35.95 11.95
C LEU A 85 -7.87 37.09 12.57
N LYS A 86 -8.60 36.80 13.66
CA LYS A 86 -9.34 37.80 14.43
C LYS A 86 -8.40 38.81 15.08
N ALA A 87 -7.30 38.36 15.69
CA ALA A 87 -6.29 39.24 16.26
C ALA A 87 -5.63 40.14 15.20
N LEU A 88 -5.41 39.62 13.99
CA LEU A 88 -4.91 40.41 12.86
C LEU A 88 -5.93 41.49 12.45
N GLU A 89 -7.21 41.16 12.38
CA GLU A 89 -8.26 42.11 12.02
C GLU A 89 -8.48 43.16 13.12
N GLU A 90 -8.45 42.78 14.39
CA GLU A 90 -8.49 43.70 15.53
C GLU A 90 -7.28 44.65 15.51
N ALA A 91 -6.08 44.14 15.20
CA ALA A 91 -4.89 44.97 15.03
C ALA A 91 -5.05 45.95 13.86
N ARG A 92 -5.61 45.51 12.73
CA ARG A 92 -5.87 46.36 11.55
C ARG A 92 -6.89 47.46 11.84
N ILE A 93 -7.96 47.14 12.55
CA ILE A 93 -8.98 48.11 12.98
C ILE A 93 -8.38 49.09 13.99
N ALA A 94 -7.62 48.61 14.98
CA ALA A 94 -6.95 49.46 15.95
C ALA A 94 -5.97 50.44 15.27
N ASP A 95 -5.22 49.98 14.27
CA ASP A 95 -4.31 50.83 13.51
C ASP A 95 -5.07 51.88 12.67
N SER A 96 -6.18 51.47 12.04
CA SER A 96 -7.08 52.39 11.31
C SER A 96 -7.70 53.44 12.23
N LEU A 97 -8.12 53.07 13.43
CA LEU A 97 -8.64 53.98 14.45
C LEU A 97 -7.56 54.93 14.98
N ARG A 98 -6.32 54.46 15.18
CA ARG A 98 -5.18 55.32 15.55
C ARG A 98 -4.87 56.35 14.46
N ILE A 99 -4.96 55.95 13.19
CA ILE A 99 -4.76 56.86 12.05
C ILE A 99 -5.89 57.90 12.04
N ALA A 100 -7.15 57.50 12.19
CA ALA A 100 -8.29 58.41 12.26
C ALA A 100 -8.18 59.40 13.44
N ASP A 101 -7.76 58.94 14.63
CA ASP A 101 -7.51 59.80 15.78
C ASP A 101 -6.34 60.76 15.57
N SER A 102 -5.29 60.31 14.88
CA SER A 102 -4.15 61.17 14.53
C SER A 102 -4.57 62.27 13.54
N ILE A 103 -5.46 61.97 12.60
CA ILE A 103 -6.04 62.97 11.68
C ILE A 103 -6.96 63.94 12.43
N ARG A 104 -7.86 63.43 13.29
CA ARG A 104 -8.78 64.26 14.09
C ARG A 104 -8.05 65.20 15.05
N THR A 105 -6.95 64.73 15.65
CA THR A 105 -6.11 65.57 16.52
C THR A 105 -5.29 66.59 15.74
N ALA A 106 -4.84 66.26 14.53
CA ALA A 106 -4.21 67.23 13.62
C ALA A 106 -5.19 68.35 13.22
N ASP A 107 -6.45 68.01 12.88
CA ASP A 107 -7.50 68.99 12.58
C ASP A 107 -7.88 69.84 13.79
N SER A 108 -7.93 69.24 14.99
CA SER A 108 -8.20 69.97 16.24
C SER A 108 -7.05 70.90 16.64
N LEU A 109 -5.80 70.53 16.34
CA LEU A 109 -4.60 71.37 16.54
C LEU A 109 -4.55 72.56 15.56
N ALA A 110 -5.13 72.43 14.37
CA ALA A 110 -5.22 73.52 13.39
C ALA A 110 -6.19 74.65 13.83
N ASN A 111 -7.11 74.37 14.77
CA ASN A 111 -8.15 75.30 15.25
C ASN A 111 -7.89 75.90 16.65
N LEU A 112 -6.67 75.80 17.20
CA LEU A 112 -6.37 76.35 18.53
C LEU A 112 -6.05 77.87 18.47
N PRO A 113 -6.70 78.71 19.30
CA PRO A 113 -6.21 80.05 19.55
C PRO A 113 -4.89 79.99 20.35
N LYS A 114 -3.97 80.92 20.07
CA LYS A 114 -2.61 80.99 20.67
C LYS A 114 -2.65 80.79 22.20
N VAL A 115 -2.14 79.65 22.66
CA VAL A 115 -2.10 79.26 24.08
C VAL A 115 -0.91 79.93 24.79
N PRO A 116 -1.04 80.38 26.06
CA PRO A 116 0.02 81.06 26.81
C PRO A 116 1.12 80.10 27.33
N ALA A 117 2.19 80.69 27.84
CA ALA A 117 3.49 80.11 28.19
C ALA A 117 3.47 78.66 28.74
N VAL A 118 4.19 77.79 28.02
CA VAL A 118 4.33 76.35 28.32
C VAL A 118 5.19 76.12 29.57
N ASN A 119 4.67 75.38 30.54
CA ASN A 119 5.39 74.96 31.76
C ASN A 119 6.53 73.97 31.41
N LYS A 120 7.75 74.19 31.93
CA LYS A 120 8.94 73.34 31.71
C LYS A 120 8.70 71.85 32.00
N ASP A 121 7.85 71.52 32.97
CA ASP A 121 7.57 70.12 33.34
C ASP A 121 6.76 69.37 32.27
N SER A 122 5.83 70.06 31.60
CA SER A 122 5.04 69.49 30.50
C SER A 122 5.90 69.21 29.26
N ILE A 123 6.88 70.08 28.97
CA ILE A 123 7.88 69.85 27.91
C ILE A 123 8.76 68.63 28.24
N ARG A 124 9.15 68.47 29.50
CA ARG A 124 9.96 67.33 29.96
C ARG A 124 9.19 66.01 29.83
N ALA A 125 7.92 65.98 30.21
CA ALA A 125 7.06 64.81 30.07
C ALA A 125 6.85 64.40 28.60
N TYR A 126 6.57 65.37 27.71
CA TYR A 126 6.44 65.11 26.28
C TYR A 126 7.74 64.58 25.65
N ARG A 127 8.90 65.17 26.00
CA ARG A 127 10.22 64.67 25.55
C ARG A 127 10.53 63.26 26.07
N LYS A 128 10.03 62.88 27.25
CA LYS A 128 10.14 61.50 27.76
C LYS A 128 9.25 60.55 26.96
N PHE A 129 7.97 60.87 26.80
CA PHE A 129 7.03 60.06 26.01
C PHE A 129 7.50 59.82 24.57
N ARG A 130 8.04 60.86 23.91
CA ARG A 130 8.59 60.74 22.55
C ARG A 130 9.80 59.80 22.53
N ARG A 131 10.69 59.89 23.52
CA ARG A 131 11.84 58.96 23.65
C ARG A 131 11.37 57.53 23.88
N ASP A 132 10.42 57.31 24.78
CA ASP A 132 9.90 55.97 25.09
C ASP A 132 9.15 55.36 23.89
N SER A 133 8.46 56.19 23.10
CA SER A 133 7.80 55.74 21.87
C SER A 133 8.80 55.41 20.77
N LEU A 134 9.84 56.22 20.58
CA LEU A 134 10.94 55.90 19.66
C LEU A 134 11.70 54.63 20.09
N ALA A 135 11.90 54.42 21.39
CA ALA A 135 12.52 53.21 21.92
C ALA A 135 11.68 51.96 21.58
N ARG A 136 10.36 52.00 21.77
CA ARG A 136 9.46 50.89 21.40
C ARG A 136 9.46 50.58 19.91
N VAL A 137 9.54 51.59 19.05
CA VAL A 137 9.66 51.41 17.60
C VAL A 137 10.99 50.75 17.26
N ASN A 138 12.10 51.22 17.85
CA ASN A 138 13.42 50.62 17.66
C ASN A 138 13.47 49.16 18.12
N ASP A 139 12.86 48.83 19.27
CA ASP A 139 12.77 47.45 19.76
C ASP A 139 11.95 46.55 18.83
N SER A 140 10.88 47.09 18.25
CA SER A 140 10.04 46.36 17.28
C SER A 140 10.77 46.11 15.97
N LEU A 141 11.49 47.12 15.46
CA LEU A 141 12.36 46.98 14.28
C LEU A 141 13.48 45.96 14.54
N ALA A 142 14.10 45.99 15.72
CA ALA A 142 15.13 45.03 16.10
C ALA A 142 14.62 43.59 16.25
N ARG A 143 13.33 43.38 16.56
CA ARG A 143 12.70 42.04 16.53
C ARG A 143 12.51 41.57 15.08
N ILE A 144 11.94 42.42 14.22
CA ILE A 144 11.71 42.09 12.80
C ILE A 144 13.04 41.75 12.10
N GLU A 145 14.10 42.52 12.37
CA GLU A 145 15.42 42.27 11.78
C GLU A 145 16.00 40.92 12.23
N ARG A 146 15.82 40.55 13.51
CA ARG A 146 16.22 39.24 14.04
C ARG A 146 15.44 38.10 13.40
N ASP A 147 14.11 38.21 13.31
CA ASP A 147 13.27 37.19 12.69
C ASP A 147 13.60 37.00 11.20
N ARG A 148 13.90 38.10 10.51
CA ARG A 148 14.39 38.08 9.13
C ARG A 148 15.72 37.34 9.04
N GLN A 149 16.68 37.67 9.91
CA GLN A 149 17.99 37.04 9.91
C GLN A 149 17.90 35.55 10.24
N ASP A 150 17.06 35.16 11.20
CA ASP A 150 16.81 33.77 11.56
C ASP A 150 16.20 32.99 10.39
N SER A 151 15.27 33.60 9.66
CA SER A 151 14.67 33.01 8.46
C SER A 151 15.71 32.80 7.35
N LEU A 152 16.59 33.78 7.12
CA LEU A 152 17.70 33.66 6.18
C LEU A 152 18.71 32.60 6.60
N ASN A 153 19.04 32.52 7.89
CA ASN A 153 19.95 31.51 8.42
C ASN A 153 19.37 30.10 8.25
N LYS A 154 18.07 29.90 8.52
CA LYS A 154 17.38 28.63 8.27
C LYS A 154 17.42 28.24 6.79
N ALA A 155 17.16 29.19 5.89
CA ALA A 155 17.25 28.94 4.44
C ALA A 155 18.67 28.56 4.00
N ARG A 156 19.69 29.28 4.47
CA ARG A 156 21.10 28.97 4.19
C ARG A 156 21.50 27.59 4.70
N PHE A 157 21.06 27.22 5.90
CA PHE A 157 21.35 25.90 6.47
C PHE A 157 20.67 24.79 5.65
N ALA A 158 19.42 24.99 5.25
CA ALA A 158 18.72 24.04 4.37
C ALA A 158 19.40 23.90 3.00
N ASP A 159 19.85 25.00 2.39
CA ASP A 159 20.61 24.96 1.14
C ASP A 159 21.99 24.32 1.32
N SER A 160 22.66 24.54 2.45
CA SER A 160 23.92 23.88 2.79
C SER A 160 23.76 22.36 2.92
N LEU A 161 22.67 21.91 3.55
CA LEU A 161 22.34 20.48 3.64
C LEU A 161 22.09 19.90 2.25
N ARG A 162 21.31 20.61 1.41
CA ARG A 162 21.01 20.17 0.05
C ARG A 162 22.27 20.09 -0.80
N ASN A 163 23.14 21.09 -0.75
CA ASN A 163 24.39 21.09 -1.52
C ASN A 163 25.42 20.05 -1.03
N SER A 164 25.26 19.54 0.20
CA SER A 164 26.07 18.45 0.71
C SER A 164 25.56 17.06 0.30
N ASP A 165 24.38 16.99 -0.34
CA ASP A 165 23.83 15.74 -0.83
C ASP A 165 24.70 15.16 -1.95
N LYS A 166 25.06 13.89 -1.81
CA LYS A 166 25.86 13.11 -2.75
C LYS A 166 25.17 11.83 -3.16
N VAL A 167 23.95 11.58 -2.66
CA VAL A 167 23.20 10.36 -2.93
C VAL A 167 22.46 10.57 -4.25
N PRO A 168 22.73 9.75 -5.28
CA PRO A 168 21.98 9.85 -6.52
C PRO A 168 20.50 9.47 -6.33
N PRO A 169 19.59 10.09 -7.09
CA PRO A 169 18.18 9.72 -7.06
C PRO A 169 17.96 8.33 -7.66
N THR A 170 16.79 7.75 -7.41
CA THR A 170 16.33 6.54 -8.11
C THR A 170 15.47 6.89 -9.31
N ALA A 171 15.71 6.22 -10.43
CA ALA A 171 14.95 6.40 -11.66
C ALA A 171 14.09 5.15 -11.93
N GLU A 172 12.86 5.35 -12.42
CA GLU A 172 11.98 4.23 -12.78
C GLU A 172 11.23 4.53 -14.08
N ILE A 173 11.47 3.70 -15.10
CA ILE A 173 10.76 3.81 -16.38
C ILE A 173 9.37 3.19 -16.32
N THR A 174 8.39 3.86 -16.91
CA THR A 174 6.99 3.42 -17.04
C THR A 174 6.55 3.58 -18.50
N PRO A 175 5.92 2.57 -19.12
CA PRO A 175 5.64 1.25 -18.56
C PRO A 175 6.93 0.41 -18.44
N PRO A 176 6.96 -0.62 -17.57
CA PRO A 176 8.18 -1.40 -17.32
C PRO A 176 8.65 -2.18 -18.55
N ALA A 177 9.89 -2.67 -18.53
CA ALA A 177 10.40 -3.59 -19.55
C ALA A 177 9.45 -4.78 -19.76
N GLY A 178 9.34 -5.25 -21.01
CA GLY A 178 8.44 -6.33 -21.36
C GLY A 178 8.00 -6.32 -22.82
N ARG A 179 7.15 -7.28 -23.16
CA ARG A 179 6.46 -7.36 -24.44
C ARG A 179 5.20 -6.50 -24.43
N TYR A 180 5.00 -5.74 -25.51
CA TYR A 180 3.83 -4.90 -25.77
C TYR A 180 3.37 -5.10 -27.21
N TYR A 181 2.10 -4.78 -27.47
CA TYR A 181 1.48 -4.96 -28.78
C TYR A 181 0.98 -3.65 -29.40
N ASP A 182 0.77 -2.64 -28.55
CA ASP A 182 0.41 -1.28 -28.96
C ASP A 182 1.58 -0.33 -28.67
N PRO A 183 1.75 0.75 -29.43
CA PRO A 183 2.70 1.81 -29.12
C PRO A 183 2.58 2.28 -27.67
N ILE A 184 3.72 2.44 -27.00
CA ILE A 184 3.79 2.82 -25.59
C ILE A 184 4.39 4.20 -25.43
N LYS A 185 3.99 4.89 -24.35
CA LYS A 185 4.56 6.17 -23.95
C LYS A 185 5.52 5.99 -22.78
N LEU A 186 6.83 6.02 -23.08
CA LEU A 186 7.90 5.91 -22.10
C LEU A 186 8.00 7.18 -21.26
N LYS A 187 7.93 7.03 -19.94
CA LYS A 187 8.14 8.11 -18.96
C LYS A 187 9.09 7.61 -17.89
N VAL A 188 10.00 8.48 -17.45
CA VAL A 188 10.92 8.15 -16.35
C VAL A 188 10.49 8.96 -15.13
N LYS A 189 10.23 8.26 -14.02
CA LYS A 189 9.92 8.83 -12.72
C LYS A 189 11.19 8.92 -11.88
N CYS A 190 11.24 9.96 -11.05
CA CYS A 190 12.25 10.14 -10.03
C CYS A 190 11.58 10.11 -8.65
N ASP A 191 12.30 9.67 -7.63
CA ASP A 191 11.85 9.68 -6.23
C ASP A 191 12.00 11.03 -5.53
N GLU A 192 12.76 11.97 -6.08
CA GLU A 192 12.89 13.31 -5.52
C GLU A 192 12.01 14.37 -6.23
N ILE A 193 11.69 15.43 -5.48
CA ILE A 193 10.73 16.48 -5.88
C ILE A 193 11.20 17.27 -7.10
N LYS A 194 12.52 17.49 -7.26
CA LYS A 194 13.10 18.33 -8.30
C LYS A 194 14.15 17.56 -9.10
N CYS A 195 13.71 16.55 -9.84
CA CYS A 195 14.58 15.82 -10.76
C CYS A 195 14.37 16.19 -12.21
N LYS A 196 15.44 16.05 -13.00
CA LYS A 196 15.39 15.92 -14.45
C LYS A 196 15.53 14.45 -14.81
N THR A 197 14.74 13.98 -15.77
CA THR A 197 14.77 12.58 -16.19
C THR A 197 15.08 12.46 -17.67
N PHE A 198 15.85 11.43 -18.01
CA PHE A 198 16.39 11.27 -19.35
C PHE A 198 16.24 9.84 -19.83
N VAL A 199 16.08 9.69 -21.14
CA VAL A 199 15.96 8.41 -21.82
C VAL A 199 16.76 8.44 -23.12
N SER A 200 17.39 7.33 -23.47
CA SER A 200 18.17 7.15 -24.70
C SER A 200 17.80 5.80 -25.32
N ILE A 201 17.62 5.77 -26.63
CA ILE A 201 17.09 4.60 -27.35
C ILE A 201 18.25 3.93 -28.08
N GLY A 202 18.47 2.64 -27.83
CA GLY A 202 19.50 1.82 -28.49
C GLY A 202 20.93 2.01 -27.97
N ASP A 203 21.27 3.21 -27.48
CA ASP A 203 22.58 3.54 -26.92
C ASP A 203 22.48 4.49 -25.70
N THR A 204 23.62 4.89 -25.13
CA THR A 204 23.72 5.87 -24.03
C THR A 204 24.27 7.23 -24.48
N LEU A 205 24.39 7.46 -25.79
CA LEU A 205 25.05 8.62 -26.40
C LEU A 205 24.09 9.79 -26.62
N ASN A 206 22.80 9.50 -26.86
CA ASN A 206 21.80 10.49 -27.27
C ASN A 206 20.63 10.61 -26.28
N PRO A 207 20.88 11.08 -25.03
CA PRO A 207 19.82 11.27 -24.04
C PRO A 207 18.84 12.35 -24.45
N GLN A 208 17.55 12.04 -24.31
CA GLN A 208 16.41 12.92 -24.54
C GLN A 208 15.66 13.15 -23.23
N ASP A 209 15.05 14.32 -23.07
CA ASP A 209 14.23 14.65 -21.90
C ASP A 209 12.98 13.74 -21.84
N ALA A 210 12.82 13.01 -20.74
CA ALA A 210 11.75 12.04 -20.53
C ALA A 210 10.53 12.62 -19.80
N SER A 211 10.53 13.91 -19.43
CA SER A 211 9.51 14.55 -18.60
C SER A 211 8.12 14.57 -19.27
N LYS A 212 8.07 14.79 -20.59
CA LYS A 212 6.83 14.83 -21.38
C LYS A 212 6.36 13.44 -21.85
N GLY A 213 7.23 12.44 -21.69
CA GLY A 213 7.08 11.09 -22.20
C GLY A 213 7.33 10.98 -23.71
N ILE A 214 7.89 9.86 -24.14
CA ILE A 214 8.33 9.60 -25.50
C ILE A 214 7.52 8.45 -26.09
N GLU A 215 6.95 8.64 -27.27
CA GLU A 215 6.27 7.57 -28.00
C GLU A 215 7.30 6.55 -28.50
N TYR A 216 7.02 5.27 -28.27
CA TYR A 216 7.95 4.20 -28.55
C TYR A 216 7.21 2.98 -29.10
N ASN A 217 7.71 2.46 -30.23
CA ASN A 217 7.06 1.41 -31.00
C ASN A 217 8.05 0.43 -31.65
N LYS A 218 9.28 0.31 -31.11
CA LYS A 218 10.34 -0.55 -31.66
C LYS A 218 10.79 -1.60 -30.66
N THR A 219 11.22 -2.77 -31.13
CA THR A 219 11.90 -3.75 -30.26
C THR A 219 13.35 -3.30 -30.03
N GLY A 220 13.79 -3.30 -28.78
CA GLY A 220 15.15 -2.89 -28.44
C GLY A 220 15.35 -2.50 -26.97
N SER A 221 16.57 -2.04 -26.69
CA SER A 221 16.97 -1.55 -25.38
C SER A 221 16.74 -0.04 -25.27
N VAL A 222 16.19 0.37 -24.14
CA VAL A 222 16.02 1.75 -23.76
C VAL A 222 16.80 1.99 -22.48
N PHE A 223 17.69 2.97 -22.51
CA PHE A 223 18.49 3.37 -21.36
C PHE A 223 17.88 4.60 -20.71
N PHE A 224 17.89 4.67 -19.38
CA PHE A 224 17.36 5.84 -18.67
C PHE A 224 18.16 6.15 -17.41
N TYR A 225 18.08 7.41 -16.98
CA TYR A 225 18.64 7.88 -15.71
C TYR A 225 17.88 9.12 -15.20
N ALA A 226 18.13 9.49 -13.95
CA ALA A 226 17.65 10.73 -13.35
C ALA A 226 18.81 11.57 -12.79
N THR A 227 18.59 12.87 -12.70
CA THR A 227 19.50 13.82 -12.05
C THR A 227 18.71 14.67 -11.08
N ASP A 228 19.20 14.80 -9.86
CA ASP A 228 18.56 15.60 -8.81
C ASP A 228 18.75 17.11 -9.03
N SER A 229 18.35 17.91 -8.05
CA SER A 229 18.45 19.38 -8.09
C SER A 229 19.85 19.94 -7.82
N VAL A 230 20.80 19.10 -7.42
CA VAL A 230 22.18 19.45 -7.02
C VAL A 230 23.18 18.98 -8.06
N GLY A 231 22.79 18.04 -8.93
CA GLY A 231 23.58 17.47 -10.01
C GLY A 231 23.97 16.01 -9.81
N ASN A 232 23.56 15.35 -8.71
CA ASN A 232 23.82 13.92 -8.55
C ASN A 232 23.01 13.14 -9.57
N ARG A 233 23.67 12.17 -10.20
CA ARG A 233 23.13 11.43 -11.34
C ARG A 233 23.08 9.95 -11.03
N SER A 234 21.92 9.33 -11.25
CA SER A 234 21.78 7.88 -11.16
C SER A 234 22.61 7.18 -12.24
N ALA A 235 23.01 5.93 -11.99
CA ALA A 235 23.57 5.10 -13.04
C ALA A 235 22.56 4.93 -14.19
N TRP A 236 23.07 4.60 -15.38
CA TRP A 236 22.23 4.14 -16.47
C TRP A 236 21.55 2.83 -16.10
N GLU A 237 20.24 2.77 -16.24
CA GLU A 237 19.47 1.54 -16.20
C GLU A 237 19.00 1.16 -17.61
N GLU A 238 18.93 -0.14 -17.89
CA GLU A 238 18.46 -0.68 -19.16
C GLU A 238 17.07 -1.31 -18.98
N ALA A 239 16.13 -0.94 -19.85
CA ALA A 239 14.84 -1.59 -20.01
C ALA A 239 14.71 -2.16 -21.42
N LYS A 240 14.42 -3.46 -21.51
CA LYS A 240 14.26 -4.16 -22.79
C LYS A 240 12.78 -4.23 -23.16
N TYR A 241 12.46 -3.80 -24.38
CA TYR A 241 11.11 -3.80 -24.91
C TYR A 241 11.03 -4.69 -26.14
N ASP A 242 9.95 -5.45 -26.21
CA ASP A 242 9.60 -6.27 -27.36
C ASP A 242 8.23 -5.84 -27.91
N MET A 243 8.22 -5.14 -29.03
CA MET A 243 7.02 -4.60 -29.67
C MET A 243 6.53 -5.61 -30.70
N ALA A 244 5.73 -6.58 -30.24
CA ALA A 244 5.15 -7.61 -31.08
C ALA A 244 3.90 -7.07 -31.81
N SER A 245 3.56 -7.62 -32.99
CA SER A 245 2.43 -7.15 -33.80
C SER A 245 1.24 -8.12 -33.81
N ASP A 246 1.42 -9.31 -33.28
CA ASP A 246 0.56 -10.48 -33.45
C ASP A 246 -0.09 -10.92 -32.13
N ASN A 247 -0.83 -10.01 -31.47
CA ASN A 247 -1.61 -10.42 -30.30
C ASN A 247 -2.81 -11.30 -30.69
N ILE A 248 -2.57 -12.60 -30.82
CA ILE A 248 -3.59 -13.60 -31.14
C ILE A 248 -4.66 -13.78 -30.06
N CYS A 249 -4.40 -13.27 -28.85
CA CYS A 249 -5.28 -13.46 -27.68
C CYS A 249 -6.33 -12.36 -27.54
N GLY A 250 -6.25 -11.31 -28.35
CA GLY A 250 -7.18 -10.18 -28.30
C GLY A 250 -6.93 -9.24 -27.12
N LYS A 251 -7.92 -8.39 -26.84
CA LYS A 251 -7.78 -7.32 -25.85
C LYS A 251 -7.64 -7.88 -24.43
N ASN A 252 -6.71 -7.33 -23.66
CA ASN A 252 -6.41 -7.69 -22.27
C ASN A 252 -6.04 -9.17 -22.06
N ALA A 253 -5.62 -9.90 -23.08
CA ALA A 253 -5.05 -11.23 -22.91
C ALA A 253 -3.81 -11.34 -23.79
N TYR A 254 -2.81 -12.09 -23.33
CA TYR A 254 -1.52 -12.16 -24.03
C TYR A 254 -1.03 -13.60 -24.15
N PRO A 255 -0.34 -13.92 -25.28
CA PRO A 255 0.19 -15.25 -25.52
C PRO A 255 1.37 -15.57 -24.60
N VAL A 256 1.30 -16.73 -23.95
CA VAL A 256 2.33 -17.26 -23.05
C VAL A 256 2.73 -18.66 -23.54
N PRO A 257 4.02 -18.93 -23.78
CA PRO A 257 4.50 -20.28 -24.08
C PRO A 257 4.43 -21.19 -22.85
N VAL A 258 3.72 -22.31 -22.95
CA VAL A 258 3.53 -23.30 -21.90
C VAL A 258 3.63 -24.70 -22.51
N GLY A 259 4.66 -25.46 -22.14
CA GLY A 259 4.81 -26.87 -22.58
C GLY A 259 4.79 -27.09 -24.09
N GLY A 260 5.35 -26.16 -24.87
CA GLY A 260 5.37 -26.21 -26.34
C GLY A 260 4.08 -25.74 -27.02
N LYS A 261 3.09 -25.27 -26.26
CA LYS A 261 1.87 -24.62 -26.76
C LYS A 261 1.87 -23.14 -26.39
N THR A 262 1.02 -22.37 -27.07
CA THR A 262 0.72 -20.99 -26.68
C THR A 262 -0.63 -20.96 -25.98
N VAL A 263 -0.68 -20.38 -24.79
CA VAL A 263 -1.89 -20.17 -24.00
C VAL A 263 -2.17 -18.68 -23.91
N CYS A 264 -3.42 -18.29 -24.10
CA CYS A 264 -3.86 -16.92 -23.92
C CYS A 264 -4.24 -16.69 -22.45
N VAL A 265 -3.45 -15.87 -21.75
CA VAL A 265 -3.65 -15.60 -20.33
C VAL A 265 -4.24 -14.21 -20.15
N ASP A 266 -5.31 -14.11 -19.36
CA ASP A 266 -5.89 -12.82 -18.99
C ASP A 266 -4.86 -11.92 -18.29
N ALA A 267 -4.73 -10.68 -18.77
CA ALA A 267 -3.76 -9.71 -18.29
C ALA A 267 -4.05 -9.29 -16.85
N TYR A 268 -5.33 -9.18 -16.48
CA TYR A 268 -5.76 -8.79 -15.15
C TYR A 268 -6.51 -9.93 -14.45
N GLU A 269 -6.63 -9.86 -13.13
CA GLU A 269 -7.58 -10.68 -12.38
C GLU A 269 -9.00 -10.48 -12.94
N TYR A 270 -9.87 -11.48 -12.79
CA TYR A 270 -11.26 -11.40 -13.25
C TYR A 270 -11.94 -10.15 -12.67
N PRO A 271 -12.58 -9.29 -13.50
CA PRO A 271 -13.16 -9.54 -14.82
C PRO A 271 -12.26 -9.23 -16.04
N ASN A 272 -10.94 -9.31 -15.88
CA ASN A 272 -9.95 -9.03 -16.93
C ASN A 272 -10.07 -7.62 -17.55
N GLN A 273 -10.19 -6.61 -16.68
CA GLN A 273 -10.27 -5.21 -17.09
C GLN A 273 -9.29 -4.34 -16.31
N PRO A 274 -8.59 -3.41 -16.96
CA PRO A 274 -7.73 -2.45 -16.27
C PRO A 274 -8.57 -1.58 -15.35
N ASP A 275 -8.06 -1.29 -14.16
CA ASP A 275 -8.70 -0.47 -13.15
C ASP A 275 -10.07 -1.03 -12.69
N ALA A 276 -10.42 -2.29 -12.97
CA ALA A 276 -11.59 -2.92 -12.37
C ALA A 276 -11.30 -3.41 -10.95
N THR A 277 -12.32 -3.51 -10.10
CA THR A 277 -12.18 -4.19 -8.81
C THR A 277 -12.10 -5.70 -9.08
N PRO A 278 -11.02 -6.39 -8.67
CA PRO A 278 -10.91 -7.82 -8.90
C PRO A 278 -11.96 -8.57 -8.08
N LYS A 279 -12.51 -9.64 -8.66
CA LYS A 279 -13.50 -10.47 -7.97
C LYS A 279 -12.82 -11.40 -6.97
N ASP A 280 -13.06 -11.15 -5.70
CA ASP A 280 -12.72 -12.03 -4.58
C ASP A 280 -13.98 -12.75 -4.06
N MET A 281 -13.87 -13.44 -2.91
CA MET A 281 -14.99 -14.14 -2.28
C MET A 281 -15.66 -15.16 -3.22
N VAL A 282 -14.85 -15.91 -3.96
CA VAL A 282 -15.33 -16.99 -4.85
C VAL A 282 -14.75 -18.33 -4.44
N SER A 283 -15.56 -19.38 -4.61
CA SER A 283 -15.06 -20.76 -4.50
C SER A 283 -14.29 -21.13 -5.77
N GLN A 284 -13.49 -22.19 -5.69
CA GLN A 284 -12.74 -22.67 -6.85
C GLN A 284 -13.68 -23.12 -7.98
N GLU A 285 -14.78 -23.80 -7.63
CA GLU A 285 -15.80 -24.24 -8.59
C GLU A 285 -16.50 -23.05 -9.25
N GLU A 286 -16.82 -22.00 -8.48
CA GLU A 286 -17.41 -20.77 -9.01
C GLU A 286 -16.46 -20.08 -9.99
N ALA A 287 -15.18 -19.94 -9.63
CA ALA A 287 -14.15 -19.38 -10.50
C ALA A 287 -14.02 -20.18 -11.82
N ALA A 288 -13.93 -21.50 -11.73
CA ALA A 288 -13.86 -22.38 -12.89
C ALA A 288 -15.10 -22.28 -13.78
N ARG A 289 -16.29 -22.23 -13.19
CA ARG A 289 -17.55 -22.06 -13.92
C ARG A 289 -17.63 -20.69 -14.60
N ILE A 290 -17.18 -19.62 -13.95
CA ILE A 290 -17.15 -18.27 -14.54
C ILE A 290 -16.24 -18.26 -15.77
N CYS A 291 -15.01 -18.77 -15.67
CA CYS A 291 -14.12 -18.85 -16.83
C CYS A 291 -14.73 -19.70 -17.96
N LYS A 292 -15.34 -20.84 -17.64
CA LYS A 292 -16.02 -21.70 -18.62
C LYS A 292 -17.15 -20.97 -19.35
N ASN A 293 -17.93 -20.15 -18.64
CA ASN A 293 -19.00 -19.36 -19.24
C ASN A 293 -18.48 -18.28 -20.20
N GLU A 294 -17.22 -17.84 -20.06
CA GLU A 294 -16.54 -16.97 -21.02
C GLU A 294 -15.87 -17.73 -22.19
N GLY A 295 -16.05 -19.04 -22.28
CA GLY A 295 -15.36 -19.88 -23.27
C GLY A 295 -13.85 -20.03 -23.00
N LYS A 296 -13.45 -19.88 -21.73
CA LYS A 296 -12.09 -20.02 -21.21
C LYS A 296 -12.04 -21.17 -20.19
N HIS A 297 -10.87 -21.44 -19.63
CA HIS A 297 -10.71 -22.27 -18.42
C HIS A 297 -10.07 -21.45 -17.29
N LEU A 298 -10.23 -21.92 -16.06
CA LEU A 298 -9.42 -21.41 -14.96
C LEU A 298 -7.96 -21.82 -15.23
N CYS A 299 -7.03 -20.87 -15.15
CA CYS A 299 -5.63 -21.16 -15.46
C CYS A 299 -5.08 -22.33 -14.64
N THR A 300 -4.28 -23.19 -15.25
CA THR A 300 -3.49 -24.19 -14.50
C THR A 300 -2.35 -23.50 -13.76
N ILE A 301 -1.75 -24.18 -12.77
CA ILE A 301 -0.59 -23.64 -12.07
C ILE A 301 0.59 -23.44 -13.02
N GLU A 302 0.75 -24.30 -14.03
CA GLU A 302 1.81 -24.19 -15.03
C GLU A 302 1.62 -22.95 -15.92
N GLU A 303 0.39 -22.71 -16.40
CA GLU A 303 0.04 -21.53 -17.19
C GLU A 303 0.24 -20.25 -16.39
N TRP A 304 -0.28 -20.22 -15.16
CA TRP A 304 -0.17 -19.09 -14.25
C TRP A 304 1.31 -18.76 -13.95
N GLN A 305 2.11 -19.77 -13.62
CA GLN A 305 3.51 -19.53 -13.28
C GLN A 305 4.35 -19.11 -14.49
N ALA A 306 4.10 -19.67 -15.68
CA ALA A 306 4.77 -19.23 -16.91
C ALA A 306 4.44 -17.76 -17.23
N ALA A 307 3.18 -17.39 -17.06
CA ALA A 307 2.69 -16.02 -17.21
C ALA A 307 3.39 -15.05 -16.22
N CYS A 308 3.60 -15.49 -14.97
CA CYS A 308 4.23 -14.69 -13.93
C CYS A 308 5.74 -14.53 -14.18
N ARG A 309 6.46 -15.65 -14.35
CA ARG A 309 7.91 -15.69 -14.43
C ARG A 309 8.46 -14.99 -15.68
N GLY A 310 7.65 -14.95 -16.74
CA GLY A 310 8.07 -14.42 -18.03
C GLY A 310 9.15 -15.26 -18.70
N LYS A 311 9.71 -14.76 -19.79
CA LYS A 311 10.73 -15.47 -20.59
C LYS A 311 12.03 -15.77 -19.83
N ASP A 312 12.36 -14.96 -18.82
CA ASP A 312 13.62 -15.03 -18.07
C ASP A 312 13.50 -15.82 -16.76
N GLY A 313 12.34 -16.43 -16.48
CA GLY A 313 12.18 -17.30 -15.31
C GLY A 313 12.21 -16.57 -13.96
N PHE A 314 11.81 -15.30 -13.91
CA PHE A 314 12.00 -14.45 -12.74
C PHE A 314 11.24 -14.91 -11.50
N LYS A 315 11.82 -14.65 -10.32
CA LYS A 315 11.19 -14.94 -9.02
C LYS A 315 9.92 -14.11 -8.79
N PHE A 316 9.93 -12.84 -9.18
CA PHE A 316 8.78 -11.95 -9.18
C PHE A 316 8.49 -11.53 -10.63
N SER A 317 7.27 -11.12 -10.92
CA SER A 317 6.83 -10.70 -12.26
C SER A 317 7.73 -9.64 -12.89
N TYR A 318 8.35 -8.80 -12.06
CA TYR A 318 9.21 -7.69 -12.45
C TYR A 318 10.72 -7.93 -12.22
N GLY A 319 11.14 -9.15 -11.86
CA GLY A 319 12.57 -9.49 -11.65
C GLY A 319 12.85 -10.38 -10.45
N ASN A 320 14.12 -10.53 -10.08
CA ASN A 320 14.54 -11.47 -9.03
C ASN A 320 14.55 -10.89 -7.61
N GLY A 321 14.68 -9.57 -7.46
CA GLY A 321 14.69 -8.89 -6.17
C GLY A 321 13.31 -8.36 -5.78
N TYR A 322 12.88 -8.62 -4.55
CA TYR A 322 11.62 -8.09 -4.03
C TYR A 322 11.68 -6.56 -3.91
N LYS A 323 10.67 -5.87 -4.42
CA LYS A 323 10.51 -4.42 -4.32
C LYS A 323 9.08 -4.10 -3.89
N GLN A 324 8.90 -3.67 -2.63
CA GLN A 324 7.59 -3.40 -2.04
C GLN A 324 6.76 -2.35 -2.81
N SER A 325 7.41 -1.41 -3.49
CA SER A 325 6.72 -0.38 -4.28
C SER A 325 6.05 -0.93 -5.55
N LYS A 326 6.56 -2.05 -6.10
CA LYS A 326 6.19 -2.57 -7.42
C LYS A 326 4.78 -3.14 -7.44
N CYS A 327 4.43 -3.99 -6.49
CA CYS A 327 3.15 -4.70 -6.40
C CYS A 327 2.34 -4.34 -5.14
N ASN A 328 1.10 -4.82 -5.06
CA ASN A 328 0.27 -4.68 -3.86
C ASN A 328 0.49 -5.88 -2.93
N THR A 329 1.53 -5.86 -2.10
CA THR A 329 1.91 -7.02 -1.26
C THR A 329 1.96 -6.72 0.24
N ASN A 330 2.00 -5.44 0.62
CA ASN A 330 2.04 -4.99 2.02
C ASN A 330 1.04 -3.85 2.24
N THR A 331 -0.25 -4.16 2.14
CA THR A 331 -1.35 -3.21 2.41
C THR A 331 -2.50 -3.89 3.15
N LYS A 332 -3.59 -3.16 3.38
CA LYS A 332 -4.76 -3.64 4.14
C LYS A 332 -5.84 -4.31 3.28
N ALA A 333 -5.80 -4.13 1.95
CA ALA A 333 -6.85 -4.62 1.06
C ALA A 333 -6.36 -4.77 -0.39
N ALA A 334 -7.14 -5.51 -1.20
CA ALA A 334 -6.98 -5.53 -2.64
C ALA A 334 -7.09 -4.11 -3.23
N LYS A 335 -6.41 -3.90 -4.34
CA LYS A 335 -6.53 -2.72 -5.19
C LYS A 335 -7.22 -3.12 -6.48
N ARG A 336 -7.78 -2.14 -7.17
CA ARG A 336 -8.24 -2.32 -8.55
C ARG A 336 -7.09 -2.88 -9.39
N SER A 337 -7.38 -3.76 -10.34
CA SER A 337 -6.35 -4.45 -11.11
C SER A 337 -5.57 -3.46 -11.99
N GLY A 338 -4.27 -3.67 -12.12
CA GLY A 338 -3.35 -2.81 -12.86
C GLY A 338 -2.99 -1.48 -12.18
N ARG A 339 -3.52 -1.17 -10.98
CA ARG A 339 -3.18 0.10 -10.28
C ARG A 339 -1.70 0.23 -9.99
N LYS A 340 -1.02 -0.90 -9.82
CA LYS A 340 0.42 -0.99 -9.67
C LYS A 340 1.04 -1.28 -11.04
N ALA A 341 1.21 -0.23 -11.87
CA ALA A 341 1.67 -0.35 -13.26
C ALA A 341 3.03 -1.07 -13.42
N GLN A 342 3.84 -1.08 -12.37
CA GLN A 342 5.14 -1.73 -12.32
C GLN A 342 5.07 -3.21 -11.89
N CYS A 343 3.90 -3.66 -11.42
CA CYS A 343 3.60 -5.07 -11.15
C CYS A 343 3.12 -5.75 -12.43
N ARG A 344 3.98 -5.82 -13.44
CA ARG A 344 3.66 -6.36 -14.76
C ARG A 344 4.73 -7.36 -15.14
N SER A 345 4.30 -8.57 -15.53
CA SER A 345 5.22 -9.58 -16.04
C SER A 345 5.71 -9.24 -17.45
N TRP A 346 6.75 -9.95 -17.90
CA TRP A 346 7.30 -9.78 -19.24
C TRP A 346 6.21 -9.84 -20.33
N TYR A 347 5.33 -10.84 -20.28
CA TYR A 347 4.29 -11.02 -21.30
C TYR A 347 3.08 -10.09 -21.11
N GLY A 348 2.95 -9.45 -19.95
CA GLY A 348 1.99 -8.37 -19.74
C GLY A 348 0.88 -8.62 -18.73
N MET A 349 1.00 -9.67 -17.92
CA MET A 349 0.06 -9.91 -16.84
C MET A 349 0.38 -9.01 -15.65
N TYR A 350 -0.64 -8.37 -15.11
CA TYR A 350 -0.59 -7.52 -13.93
C TYR A 350 -0.91 -8.30 -12.67
N ASP A 351 -0.41 -7.79 -11.54
CA ASP A 351 -0.78 -8.21 -10.19
C ASP A 351 -0.54 -9.69 -9.87
N MET A 352 0.31 -10.36 -10.64
CA MET A 352 0.69 -11.77 -10.42
C MET A 352 1.43 -12.01 -9.09
N ASN A 353 1.86 -10.96 -8.39
CA ASN A 353 2.43 -11.05 -7.06
C ASN A 353 1.65 -10.15 -6.11
N GLY A 354 0.94 -10.74 -5.15
CA GLY A 354 0.09 -10.02 -4.23
C GLY A 354 -1.26 -9.71 -4.86
N ASN A 355 -1.88 -8.62 -4.41
CA ASN A 355 -3.28 -8.32 -4.63
C ASN A 355 -4.18 -9.47 -4.13
N LEU A 356 -4.59 -10.40 -4.97
CA LEU A 356 -5.29 -11.61 -4.55
C LEU A 356 -4.42 -12.85 -4.74
N TRP A 357 -4.57 -13.80 -3.82
CA TRP A 357 -4.28 -15.18 -4.18
C TRP A 357 -5.18 -15.59 -5.34
N GLU A 358 -4.67 -16.35 -6.29
CA GLU A 358 -5.46 -16.74 -7.45
C GLU A 358 -5.70 -18.24 -7.47
N TRP A 359 -6.96 -18.65 -7.50
CA TRP A 359 -7.34 -20.04 -7.75
C TRP A 359 -6.78 -20.53 -9.07
N THR A 360 -6.37 -21.80 -9.09
CA THR A 360 -5.94 -22.50 -10.30
C THR A 360 -6.78 -23.76 -10.52
N ALA A 361 -6.77 -24.29 -11.74
CA ALA A 361 -7.38 -25.57 -12.06
C ALA A 361 -6.57 -26.78 -11.54
N SER A 362 -5.31 -26.56 -11.12
CA SER A 362 -4.41 -27.64 -10.71
C SER A 362 -4.62 -28.05 -9.25
N THR A 363 -4.56 -29.36 -9.01
CA THR A 363 -4.62 -29.92 -7.66
C THR A 363 -3.22 -30.05 -7.06
N SER A 364 -3.15 -30.13 -5.74
CA SER A 364 -1.89 -30.36 -5.02
C SER A 364 -1.39 -31.80 -5.25
N LYS A 365 -0.10 -31.96 -5.53
CA LYS A 365 0.52 -33.29 -5.64
C LYS A 365 0.44 -34.08 -4.33
N GLN A 366 0.50 -33.38 -3.20
CA GLN A 366 0.41 -34.00 -1.86
C GLN A 366 -1.04 -34.28 -1.44
N HIS A 367 -2.00 -33.50 -1.96
CA HIS A 367 -3.42 -33.61 -1.64
C HIS A 367 -4.26 -33.46 -2.92
N PRO A 368 -4.48 -34.55 -3.67
CA PRO A 368 -5.16 -34.51 -4.97
C PRO A 368 -6.61 -34.00 -4.92
N ASP A 369 -7.21 -33.99 -3.73
CA ASP A 369 -8.55 -33.45 -3.43
C ASP A 369 -8.57 -31.92 -3.23
N LYS A 370 -7.40 -31.27 -3.22
CA LYS A 370 -7.25 -29.84 -2.90
C LYS A 370 -6.67 -29.07 -4.07
N PHE A 371 -7.25 -27.91 -4.34
CA PHE A 371 -6.81 -27.02 -5.42
C PHE A 371 -5.76 -26.03 -4.95
N LEU A 372 -4.87 -25.67 -5.87
CA LEU A 372 -3.81 -24.69 -5.63
C LEU A 372 -4.31 -23.26 -5.83
N VAL A 373 -3.81 -22.38 -4.97
CA VAL A 373 -3.83 -20.93 -5.14
C VAL A 373 -2.40 -20.41 -5.30
N ALA A 374 -2.20 -19.39 -6.12
CA ALA A 374 -0.88 -18.87 -6.47
C ALA A 374 -0.69 -17.37 -6.20
N GLY A 375 0.57 -16.95 -6.09
CA GLY A 375 0.98 -15.53 -6.20
C GLY A 375 1.01 -14.71 -4.91
N GLY A 376 0.29 -15.09 -3.87
CA GLY A 376 0.18 -14.28 -2.65
C GLY A 376 -0.95 -13.25 -2.73
N ALA A 377 -1.35 -12.70 -1.59
CA ALA A 377 -2.31 -11.60 -1.51
C ALA A 377 -1.69 -10.29 -1.00
N TRP A 378 -2.50 -9.24 -0.90
CA TRP A 378 -2.12 -7.90 -0.46
C TRP A 378 -1.42 -7.81 0.91
N ASN A 379 -1.47 -8.86 1.72
CA ASN A 379 -0.89 -8.94 3.06
C ASN A 379 0.22 -10.01 3.18
N THR A 380 0.77 -10.50 2.07
CA THR A 380 1.78 -11.59 2.06
C THR A 380 3.22 -11.13 1.89
N ASN A 381 3.47 -9.82 1.84
CA ASN A 381 4.80 -9.18 1.85
C ASN A 381 5.74 -9.77 0.77
N ASN A 382 6.94 -10.18 1.17
CA ASN A 382 7.96 -10.74 0.29
C ASN A 382 7.73 -12.23 -0.05
N GLU A 383 6.69 -12.86 0.49
CA GLU A 383 6.31 -14.23 0.13
C GLU A 383 5.56 -14.28 -1.22
N SER A 384 4.95 -13.17 -1.64
CA SER A 384 4.23 -13.05 -2.93
C SER A 384 5.20 -13.20 -4.11
N SER A 385 5.29 -14.38 -4.71
CA SER A 385 6.25 -14.65 -5.79
C SER A 385 5.65 -15.55 -6.88
N CYS A 386 6.32 -15.63 -8.03
CA CYS A 386 5.86 -16.45 -9.16
C CYS A 386 5.96 -17.96 -8.93
N SER A 387 6.61 -18.38 -7.84
CA SER A 387 6.77 -19.79 -7.49
C SER A 387 5.93 -20.19 -6.27
N VAL A 388 5.34 -19.23 -5.57
CA VAL A 388 4.56 -19.55 -4.38
C VAL A 388 3.19 -20.09 -4.77
N SER A 389 2.86 -21.25 -4.21
CA SER A 389 1.51 -21.80 -4.26
C SER A 389 1.16 -22.42 -2.91
N LYS A 390 -0.09 -22.27 -2.48
CA LYS A 390 -0.68 -22.97 -1.35
C LYS A 390 -1.83 -23.82 -1.86
N PHE A 391 -2.31 -24.79 -1.09
CA PHE A 391 -3.53 -25.51 -1.41
C PHE A 391 -4.61 -25.18 -0.39
N SER A 392 -5.87 -25.18 -0.80
CA SER A 392 -6.99 -24.98 0.11
C SER A 392 -7.56 -26.33 0.58
N PHE A 393 -7.80 -26.45 1.89
CA PHE A 393 -8.51 -27.59 2.47
C PHE A 393 -10.02 -27.57 2.19
N TYR A 394 -10.56 -26.39 1.84
CA TYR A 394 -11.98 -26.20 1.59
C TYR A 394 -12.17 -25.40 0.29
N PRO A 395 -11.94 -26.01 -0.89
CA PRO A 395 -12.08 -25.32 -2.18
C PRO A 395 -13.52 -24.84 -2.47
N GLN A 396 -14.51 -25.39 -1.78
CA GLN A 396 -15.89 -24.92 -1.79
C GLN A 396 -16.11 -23.60 -1.02
N ASN A 397 -15.18 -23.21 -0.15
CA ASN A 397 -15.30 -21.98 0.62
C ASN A 397 -14.84 -20.78 -0.20
N GLN A 398 -15.41 -19.63 0.14
CA GLN A 398 -15.04 -18.32 -0.39
C GLN A 398 -14.09 -17.62 0.59
N TYR A 399 -13.08 -16.94 0.06
CA TYR A 399 -12.09 -16.24 0.87
C TYR A 399 -11.94 -14.79 0.38
N PRO A 400 -11.84 -13.81 1.28
CA PRO A 400 -11.76 -12.41 0.88
C PRO A 400 -10.47 -12.08 0.14
N SER A 401 -9.39 -12.84 0.38
CA SER A 401 -8.10 -12.61 -0.25
C SER A 401 -7.81 -13.55 -1.43
N VAL A 402 -8.83 -14.25 -1.95
CA VAL A 402 -8.68 -15.20 -3.05
C VAL A 402 -9.64 -14.84 -4.19
N GLY A 403 -9.07 -14.58 -5.36
CA GLY A 403 -9.74 -14.39 -6.65
C GLY A 403 -9.23 -15.39 -7.68
N PHE A 404 -9.18 -14.98 -8.95
CA PHE A 404 -8.77 -15.83 -10.05
C PHE A 404 -8.53 -15.02 -11.34
N ARG A 405 -7.93 -15.68 -12.34
CA ARG A 405 -7.89 -15.23 -13.73
C ARG A 405 -8.14 -16.41 -14.67
N CYS A 406 -8.57 -16.12 -15.90
CA CYS A 406 -8.89 -17.15 -16.88
C CYS A 406 -7.81 -17.28 -17.96
N CYS A 407 -7.74 -18.46 -18.56
CA CYS A 407 -6.82 -18.85 -19.63
C CYS A 407 -7.58 -19.47 -20.80
N LYS A 408 -7.00 -19.49 -22.00
CA LYS A 408 -7.60 -20.09 -23.20
C LYS A 408 -6.57 -20.78 -24.08
#